data_AF-A0A8H6M761-F1
#
_entry.id   AF-A0A8H6M761-F1
#
_cell.length_a   1.000
_cell.length_b   1.000
_cell.length_c   1.000
_cell.angle_alpha   90.00
_cell.angle_beta   90.00
_cell.angle_gamma   90.00
#
_symmetry.space_group_name_H-M   'P 1'
#
loop_
_entity.id
_entity.type
_entity.pdbx_description
1 polymer ?
#
loop_
_entity_poly.entity_id
_entity_poly.type
_entity_poly.pdbx_seq_one_letter_code
_entity_poly.pdbx_strand_id
1 'polypeptide(L)'
;KTAWSPSSSLPPDRIPSRTVTPKPTQSQGKKQNNGLPMSPRVAELSRLVHALKYASLADPDPKGGCFCQARVHAISPYAPICTGIALSLSNGNANACGLLICAMNSPAHSCPSCFSPLLSPVQRDGLVTKLTGEIDETLAKEEEER
;
A
#
# COMPACT_ATOMS: atom_id res chain seq x y z
N LYS A 1 -47.37 -16.39 -32.73
CA LYS A 1 -46.10 -16.88 -33.29
C LYS A 1 -44.97 -16.25 -32.50
N THR A 2 -44.40 -16.98 -31.54
CA THR A 2 -43.24 -16.58 -30.73
C THR A 2 -42.00 -17.28 -31.30
N ALA A 3 -40.93 -16.52 -31.50
CA ALA A 3 -39.70 -16.97 -32.13
C ALA A 3 -38.66 -17.32 -31.06
N TRP A 4 -38.62 -18.60 -30.64
CA TRP A 4 -37.53 -19.13 -29.81
C TRP A 4 -37.15 -20.50 -30.38
N SER A 5 -36.16 -20.51 -31.28
CA SER A 5 -35.50 -21.73 -31.75
C SER A 5 -34.45 -22.17 -30.73
N PRO A 6 -34.37 -23.45 -30.34
CA PRO A 6 -33.28 -23.97 -29.53
C PRO A 6 -32.16 -24.48 -30.46
N SER A 7 -31.21 -23.61 -30.79
CA SER A 7 -30.04 -24.01 -31.59
C SER A 7 -28.94 -22.98 -31.44
N SER A 8 -28.03 -23.19 -30.48
CA SER A 8 -26.69 -22.64 -30.51
C SER A 8 -25.86 -23.29 -29.42
N SER A 9 -24.95 -24.18 -29.83
CA SER A 9 -23.90 -24.74 -29.01
C SER A 9 -22.93 -23.62 -28.59
N LEU A 10 -23.02 -23.18 -27.33
CA LEU A 10 -22.01 -22.31 -26.75
C LEU A 10 -20.68 -23.11 -26.64
N PRO A 11 -19.55 -22.59 -27.15
CA PRO A 11 -18.26 -23.22 -26.92
C PRO A 11 -17.90 -23.11 -25.43
N PRO A 12 -17.24 -24.11 -24.84
CA PRO A 12 -16.74 -24.00 -23.48
C PRO A 12 -15.69 -22.88 -23.40
N ASP A 13 -15.95 -21.89 -22.55
CA ASP A 13 -15.02 -20.84 -22.16
C ASP A 13 -13.85 -21.47 -21.37
N ARG A 14 -12.86 -21.97 -22.12
CA ARG A 14 -11.71 -22.69 -21.61
C ARG A 14 -10.61 -21.67 -21.32
N ILE A 15 -10.58 -21.16 -20.10
CA ILE A 15 -9.44 -20.40 -19.56
C ILE A 15 -8.19 -21.32 -19.66
N PRO A 16 -7.14 -20.95 -20.41
CA PRO A 16 -5.93 -21.76 -20.43
C PRO A 16 -5.28 -21.73 -19.06
N SER A 17 -5.18 -22.90 -18.41
CA SER A 17 -4.40 -23.04 -17.18
C SER A 17 -2.93 -22.82 -17.54
N ARG A 18 -2.37 -21.72 -17.04
CA ARG A 18 -0.98 -21.34 -17.29
C ARG A 18 -0.07 -22.30 -16.53
N THR A 19 0.53 -23.26 -17.24
CA THR A 19 1.57 -24.12 -16.69
C THR A 19 2.76 -23.24 -16.29
N VAL A 20 2.92 -23.01 -14.99
CA VAL A 20 4.08 -22.34 -14.42
C VAL A 20 5.21 -23.37 -14.39
N THR A 21 6.17 -23.26 -15.31
CA THR A 21 7.46 -23.92 -15.18
C THR A 21 8.25 -23.22 -14.06
N PRO A 22 8.69 -23.94 -13.01
CA PRO A 22 9.55 -23.34 -11.99
C PRO A 22 10.93 -23.06 -12.61
N LYS A 23 11.26 -21.77 -12.73
CA LYS A 23 12.62 -21.35 -13.11
C LYS A 23 13.54 -21.53 -11.89
N PRO A 24 14.71 -22.18 -12.04
CA PRO A 24 15.60 -22.45 -10.93
C PRO A 24 16.15 -21.16 -10.31
N THR A 25 16.14 -21.16 -8.98
CA THR A 25 16.59 -20.13 -8.06
C THR A 25 18.09 -19.82 -8.27
N GLN A 26 18.39 -18.64 -8.81
CA GLN A 26 19.72 -18.05 -8.67
C GLN A 26 19.74 -17.22 -7.39
N SER A 27 20.23 -17.84 -6.32
CA SER A 27 20.64 -17.19 -5.09
C SER A 27 21.83 -16.28 -5.37
N GLN A 28 21.59 -14.96 -5.49
CA GLN A 28 22.64 -13.95 -5.43
C GLN A 28 22.66 -13.28 -4.05
N GLY A 29 23.66 -13.67 -3.26
CA GLY A 29 24.44 -12.78 -2.40
C GLY A 29 23.67 -11.98 -1.35
N LYS A 30 23.28 -12.64 -0.25
CA LYS A 30 23.01 -11.95 1.02
C LYS A 30 24.36 -11.43 1.56
N LYS A 31 24.65 -10.14 1.37
CA LYS A 31 25.67 -9.46 2.17
C LYS A 31 25.22 -9.56 3.63
N GLN A 32 25.86 -10.45 4.38
CA GLN A 32 25.80 -10.47 5.83
C GLN A 32 26.41 -9.16 6.32
N ASN A 33 25.54 -8.22 6.71
CA ASN A 33 25.94 -7.21 7.67
C ASN A 33 25.89 -7.88 9.04
N ASN A 34 27.03 -7.89 9.73
CA ASN A 34 27.19 -8.41 11.09
C ASN A 34 26.44 -7.51 12.10
N GLY A 35 25.14 -7.72 12.18
CA GLY A 35 24.28 -7.31 13.29
C GLY A 35 23.21 -8.39 13.44
N LEU A 36 22.73 -8.62 14.66
CA LEU A 36 21.58 -9.50 14.88
C LEU A 36 20.48 -9.17 13.86
N PRO A 37 19.81 -10.17 13.25
CA PRO A 37 18.74 -9.90 12.31
C PRO A 37 17.67 -9.07 13.03
N MET A 38 17.46 -7.83 12.56
CA MET A 38 16.42 -6.94 13.10
C MET A 38 15.10 -7.70 13.14
N SER A 39 14.31 -7.49 14.19
CA SER A 39 13.00 -8.11 14.27
C SER A 39 12.14 -7.69 13.07
N PRO A 40 11.18 -8.53 12.64
CA PRO A 40 10.30 -8.21 11.53
C PRO A 40 9.59 -6.87 11.70
N ARG A 41 9.26 -6.52 12.95
CA ARG A 41 8.58 -5.27 13.30
C ARG A 41 9.50 -4.06 13.11
N VAL A 42 10.71 -4.12 13.64
CA VAL A 42 11.69 -3.03 13.48
C VAL A 42 12.05 -2.84 12.00
N ALA A 43 12.19 -3.94 11.24
CA ALA A 43 12.43 -3.88 9.80
C ALA A 43 11.27 -3.20 9.04
N GLU A 44 10.02 -3.51 9.40
CA GLU A 44 8.83 -2.89 8.81
C GLU A 44 8.79 -1.37 9.09
N LEU A 45 8.93 -0.97 10.35
CA LEU A 45 8.93 0.43 10.76
C LEU A 45 10.08 1.20 10.11
N SER A 46 11.27 0.62 10.06
CA SER A 46 12.45 1.23 9.44
C SER A 46 12.24 1.46 7.94
N ARG A 47 11.62 0.49 7.25
CA ARG A 47 11.26 0.64 5.83
C ARG A 47 10.27 1.78 5.64
N LEU A 48 9.29 1.92 6.53
CA LEU A 48 8.29 2.98 6.47
C LEU A 48 8.91 4.36 6.72
N VAL A 49 9.77 4.48 7.73
CA VAL A 49 10.54 5.71 8.01
C VAL A 49 11.37 6.11 6.81
N HIS A 50 12.09 5.16 6.22
CA HIS A 50 12.90 5.41 5.02
C HIS A 50 12.01 5.89 3.87
N ALA A 51 10.89 5.22 3.61
CA ALA A 51 9.95 5.63 2.56
C ALA A 51 9.44 7.05 2.78
N LEU A 52 9.07 7.42 4.01
CA LEU A 52 8.57 8.75 4.34
C LEU A 52 9.66 9.83 4.17
N LYS A 53 10.90 9.58 4.62
CA LYS A 53 11.98 10.57 4.54
C LYS A 53 12.34 10.97 3.10
N TYR A 54 12.25 10.03 2.16
CA TYR A 54 12.66 10.25 0.77
C TYR A 54 11.50 10.41 -0.21
N ALA A 55 10.25 10.29 0.25
CA ALA A 55 9.09 10.46 -0.62
C ALA A 55 8.81 11.93 -0.95
N SER A 56 8.38 12.15 -2.19
CA SER A 56 7.80 13.43 -2.63
C SER A 56 6.39 13.68 -2.07
N LEU A 57 5.71 12.61 -1.60
CA LEU A 57 4.30 12.54 -1.20
C LEU A 57 3.27 12.77 -2.32
N ALA A 58 3.69 13.30 -3.47
CA ALA A 58 2.84 13.54 -4.63
C ALA A 58 2.80 12.33 -5.58
N ASP A 59 3.85 11.51 -5.58
CA ASP A 59 3.94 10.37 -6.48
C ASP A 59 2.89 9.31 -6.16
N PRO A 60 2.19 8.78 -7.18
CA PRO A 60 1.29 7.66 -6.99
C PRO A 60 2.08 6.42 -6.54
N ASP A 61 1.41 5.52 -5.83
CA ASP A 61 2.02 4.25 -5.46
C ASP A 61 2.36 3.47 -6.74
N PRO A 62 3.62 3.00 -6.92
CA PRO A 62 4.02 2.24 -8.10
C PRO A 62 3.26 0.91 -8.25
N LYS A 63 2.61 0.42 -7.20
CA LYS A 63 1.72 -0.75 -7.22
C LYS A 63 0.28 -0.41 -7.61
N GLY A 64 -0.01 0.85 -7.92
CA GLY A 64 -1.34 1.36 -8.25
C GLY A 64 -2.21 1.73 -7.04
N GLY A 65 -1.70 1.53 -5.83
CA GLY A 65 -2.45 1.72 -4.58
C GLY A 65 -3.61 0.73 -4.43
N CYS A 66 -4.34 0.85 -3.33
CA CYS A 66 -5.53 0.05 -3.05
C CYS A 66 -6.78 0.91 -3.10
N PHE A 67 -7.65 0.62 -4.07
CA PHE A 67 -9.06 1.01 -4.04
C PHE A 67 -9.86 -0.18 -3.53
N CYS A 68 -10.32 -0.13 -2.27
CA CYS A 68 -10.77 -1.35 -1.58
C CYS A 68 -11.99 -2.02 -2.24
N GLN A 69 -12.81 -1.32 -3.04
CA GLN A 69 -13.98 -1.89 -3.76
C GLN A 69 -14.84 -2.83 -2.88
N ALA A 70 -15.20 -2.36 -1.68
CA ALA A 70 -15.94 -3.14 -0.66
C ALA A 70 -15.22 -4.38 -0.08
N ARG A 71 -13.92 -4.57 -0.35
CA ARG A 71 -13.08 -5.53 0.39
C ARG A 71 -12.75 -5.01 1.77
N VAL A 72 -12.67 -5.92 2.74
CA VAL A 72 -12.34 -5.62 4.14
C VAL A 72 -10.83 -5.68 4.32
N HIS A 73 -10.21 -4.53 4.62
CA HIS A 73 -8.82 -4.42 5.01
C HIS A 73 -8.73 -3.68 6.34
N ALA A 74 -7.66 -3.93 7.11
CA ALA A 74 -7.36 -3.13 8.27
C ALA A 74 -7.13 -1.65 7.86
N ILE A 75 -7.63 -0.73 8.68
CA ILE A 75 -7.33 0.70 8.53
C ILE A 75 -5.83 0.90 8.80
N SER A 76 -5.19 1.77 8.02
CA SER A 76 -3.78 2.06 8.25
C SER A 76 -3.60 2.74 9.61
N PRO A 77 -2.73 2.22 10.49
CA PRO A 77 -2.44 2.90 11.75
C PRO A 77 -1.59 4.17 11.57
N TYR A 78 -1.04 4.39 10.37
CA TYR A 78 -0.06 5.44 10.08
C TYR A 78 -0.48 6.38 8.93
N ALA A 79 -1.54 6.05 8.18
CA ALA A 79 -2.04 6.93 7.12
C ALA A 79 -3.38 7.56 7.53
N PRO A 80 -3.50 8.89 7.49
CA PRO A 80 -4.74 9.58 7.85
C PRO A 80 -5.82 9.41 6.77
N ILE A 81 -7.03 9.84 7.09
CA ILE A 81 -8.11 10.03 6.10
C ILE A 81 -7.65 11.10 5.09
N CYS A 82 -7.92 10.87 3.80
CA CYS A 82 -7.54 11.84 2.78
C CYS A 82 -8.34 13.14 2.93
N THR A 83 -7.63 14.24 3.20
CA THR A 83 -8.17 15.61 3.26
C THR A 83 -7.99 16.39 1.96
N GLY A 84 -7.49 15.74 0.91
CA GLY A 84 -7.27 16.36 -0.40
C GLY A 84 -8.57 16.70 -1.13
N ILE A 85 -8.48 17.51 -2.17
CA ILE A 85 -9.61 17.90 -3.01
C ILE A 85 -9.66 16.99 -4.24
N ALA A 86 -10.77 16.31 -4.44
CA ALA A 86 -11.05 15.60 -5.68
C ALA A 86 -11.63 16.61 -6.69
N LEU A 87 -10.92 16.86 -7.79
CA LEU A 87 -11.45 17.61 -8.92
C LEU A 87 -12.43 16.70 -9.67
N SER A 88 -13.72 16.99 -9.55
CA SER A 88 -14.74 16.30 -10.33
C SER A 88 -14.65 16.78 -11.79
N LEU A 89 -14.05 15.95 -12.65
CA LEU A 89 -13.95 16.17 -14.09
C LEU A 89 -15.31 16.35 -14.78
N SER A 90 -16.42 15.93 -14.15
CA SER A 90 -17.74 15.93 -14.76
C SER A 90 -18.61 17.15 -14.42
N ASN A 91 -18.34 17.89 -13.33
CA ASN A 91 -19.22 18.99 -12.89
C ASN A 91 -18.49 20.22 -12.32
N GLY A 92 -17.16 20.29 -12.38
CA GLY A 92 -16.41 21.47 -11.94
C GLY A 92 -16.52 21.78 -10.44
N ASN A 93 -17.10 20.89 -9.63
CA ASN A 93 -17.14 21.04 -8.19
C ASN A 93 -15.90 20.37 -7.56
N ALA A 94 -15.22 21.13 -6.70
CA ALA A 94 -14.13 20.66 -5.87
C ALA A 94 -14.73 20.16 -4.55
N ASN A 95 -14.69 18.84 -4.31
CA ASN A 95 -15.12 18.25 -3.05
C ASN A 95 -13.94 17.63 -2.32
N ALA A 96 -13.99 17.65 -0.99
CA ALA A 96 -13.04 16.89 -0.18
C ALA A 96 -13.14 15.39 -0.52
N CYS A 97 -12.01 14.73 -0.73
CA CYS A 97 -11.94 13.34 -1.15
C CYS A 97 -12.47 12.40 -0.05
N GLY A 98 -12.03 12.58 1.19
CA GLY A 98 -12.54 11.83 2.34
C GLY A 98 -12.23 10.33 2.33
N LEU A 99 -11.34 9.86 1.45
CA LEU A 99 -11.04 8.43 1.33
C LEU A 99 -10.35 7.92 2.61
N LEU A 100 -10.92 6.87 3.19
CA LEU A 100 -10.31 6.14 4.31
C LEU A 100 -9.15 5.27 3.80
N ILE A 101 -7.95 5.48 4.33
CA ILE A 101 -6.74 4.81 3.84
C ILE A 101 -6.51 3.49 4.61
N CYS A 102 -6.57 2.37 3.90
CA CYS A 102 -6.27 1.05 4.46
C CYS A 102 -4.76 0.80 4.59
N ALA A 103 -4.37 -0.22 5.37
CA ALA A 103 -2.98 -0.57 5.63
C ALA A 103 -2.16 -0.97 4.38
N MET A 104 -2.81 -1.30 3.26
CA MET A 104 -2.11 -1.59 2.01
C MET A 104 -1.65 -0.33 1.27
N ASN A 105 -2.24 0.82 1.58
CA ASN A 105 -1.84 2.11 1.02
C ASN A 105 -0.73 2.72 1.88
N SER A 106 0.42 2.99 1.28
CA SER A 106 1.52 3.64 1.99
C SER A 106 1.24 5.14 2.20
N PRO A 107 1.47 5.70 3.40
CA PRO A 107 1.37 7.14 3.63
C PRO A 107 2.44 7.97 2.88
N ALA A 108 3.45 7.30 2.30
CA ALA A 108 4.49 7.94 1.50
C ALA A 108 4.05 8.26 0.05
N HIS A 109 2.89 7.77 -0.38
CA HIS A 109 2.36 7.98 -1.73
C HIS A 109 1.10 8.85 -1.69
N SER A 110 0.73 9.39 -2.85
CA SER A 110 -0.50 10.17 -2.99
C SER A 110 -1.75 9.30 -2.91
N CYS A 111 -2.89 9.94 -2.63
CA CYS A 111 -4.19 9.28 -2.55
C CYS A 111 -4.54 8.59 -3.88
N PRO A 112 -4.94 7.30 -3.88
CA PRO A 112 -5.28 6.59 -5.11
C PRO A 112 -6.57 7.09 -5.79
N SER A 113 -7.35 7.94 -5.12
CA SER A 113 -8.60 8.50 -5.66
C SER A 113 -8.43 9.90 -6.23
N CYS A 114 -7.73 10.79 -5.54
CA CYS A 114 -7.61 12.21 -5.94
C CYS A 114 -6.17 12.65 -6.23
N PHE A 115 -5.19 11.76 -6.07
CA PHE A 115 -3.75 12.02 -6.28
C PHE A 115 -3.18 13.17 -5.43
N SER A 116 -3.91 13.62 -4.42
CA SER A 116 -3.40 14.58 -3.44
C SER A 116 -2.49 13.88 -2.43
N PRO A 117 -1.45 14.57 -1.92
CA PRO A 117 -0.64 14.06 -0.81
C PRO A 117 -1.50 13.71 0.41
N LEU A 118 -1.21 12.59 1.05
CA LEU A 118 -1.92 12.15 2.27
C LEU A 118 -1.45 12.88 3.53
N LEU A 119 -0.21 13.38 3.51
CA LEU A 119 0.43 14.07 4.62
C LEU A 119 0.92 15.44 4.16
N SER A 120 0.80 16.45 5.03
CA SER A 120 1.59 17.67 4.91
C SER A 120 3.04 17.40 5.31
N PRO A 121 4.00 18.25 4.92
CA PRO A 121 5.40 18.09 5.35
C PRO A 121 5.56 18.01 6.87
N VAL A 122 4.81 18.84 7.61
CA VAL A 122 4.82 18.84 9.09
C VAL A 122 4.26 17.53 9.65
N GLN A 123 3.17 17.02 9.07
CA GLN A 123 2.60 15.74 9.49
C GLN A 123 3.52 14.55 9.18
N ARG A 124 4.20 14.59 8.03
CA ARG A 124 5.21 13.60 7.67
C ARG A 124 6.34 13.58 8.68
N ASP A 125 6.89 14.76 9.02
CA ASP A 125 8.01 14.85 9.95
C ASP A 125 7.59 14.37 11.36
N GLY A 126 6.38 14.75 11.82
CA GLY A 126 5.82 14.23 13.06
C GLY A 126 5.61 12.70 13.05
N LEU A 127 5.15 12.14 11.94
CA LEU A 127 5.01 10.69 11.79
C LEU A 127 6.37 9.98 11.79
N VAL A 128 7.39 10.56 11.15
CA VAL A 128 8.76 10.03 11.17
C VAL A 128 9.31 10.01 12.59
N THR A 129 9.11 11.07 13.38
CA THR A 129 9.49 11.12 14.79
C THR A 129 8.78 10.04 15.60
N LYS A 130 7.46 9.90 15.43
CA LYS A 130 6.66 8.86 16.11
C LYS A 130 7.17 7.46 15.80
N LEU A 131 7.36 7.14 14.51
CA LEU A 131 7.83 5.82 14.08
C LEU A 131 9.25 5.52 14.54
N THR A 132 10.10 6.55 14.64
CA THR A 132 11.46 6.40 15.19
C THR A 132 11.41 6.06 16.67
N GLY A 133 10.54 6.73 17.44
CA GLY A 133 10.29 6.39 18.84
C GLY A 133 9.76 4.95 19.01
N GLU A 134 8.80 4.52 18.17
CA GLU A 134 8.29 3.14 18.20
C GLU A 134 9.40 2.10 17.90
N ILE A 135 10.36 2.43 17.05
CA ILE A 135 11.54 1.57 16.80
C ILE A 135 12.40 1.46 18.06
N ASP A 136 12.72 2.59 18.69
CA ASP A 136 13.56 2.64 19.89
C ASP A 136 12.90 1.88 21.06
N GLU A 137 11.60 2.07 21.26
CA GLU A 137 10.81 1.34 22.25
C GLU A 137 10.80 -0.17 21.97
N THR A 138 10.61 -0.57 20.70
CA THR A 138 10.61 -1.98 20.32
C THR A 138 11.97 -2.62 20.58
N LEU A 139 13.07 -1.94 20.23
CA LEU A 139 14.42 -2.43 20.47
C LEU A 139 14.75 -2.54 21.96
N ALA A 140 14.35 -1.55 22.78
CA ALA A 140 14.56 -1.58 24.22
C ALA A 140 13.84 -2.78 24.87
N LYS A 141 12.61 -3.06 24.42
CA LYS A 141 11.85 -4.22 24.90
C LYS A 141 12.49 -5.55 24.48
N GLU A 142 12.95 -5.65 23.24
CA GLU A 142 13.65 -6.84 22.74
C GLU A 142 15.00 -7.09 23.43
N GLU A 143 15.63 -6.04 23.97
CA GLU A 143 16.84 -6.15 24.79
C GLU A 143 16.52 -6.66 26.21
N GLU A 144 15.42 -6.20 26.83
CA GLU A 144 14.99 -6.66 28.15
C GLU A 144 14.54 -8.13 28.16
N GLU A 145 13.95 -8.61 27.06
CA GLU A 145 13.50 -9.99 26.90
C GLU A 145 14.66 -10.98 26.60
N ARG A 146 15.90 -10.49 26.43
CA ARG A 146 17.07 -11.30 26.12
C ARG A 146 17.84 -11.75 27.37
#